data_AF-A0A2R6CZV1-F1
#
_entry.id   AF-A0A2R6CZV1-F1
#
_cell.length_a   1.000
_cell.length_b   1.000
_cell.length_c   1.000
_cell.angle_alpha   90.00
_cell.angle_beta   90.00
_cell.angle_gamma   90.00
#
_symmetry.space_group_name_H-M   'P 1'
#
loop_
_entity.id
_entity.type
_entity.pdbx_description
1 polymer ?
#
loop_
_entity_poly.entity_id
_entity_poly.type
_entity_poly.pdbx_seq_one_letter_code
_entity_poly.pdbx_strand_id
1 'polypeptide(L)'
;MRAAPVGLKLVGSMQSHISEYFENPKLQQIMQYTLVFLGGSPENTPALYNIMSHVDFNLGVYYPVAVGDGVTPGAALRAGNDAAAATDGGATAGEASVTDAAGGSATRDATTDATSHGDALADAAAEGGIGLVVDAIVAMAQELGVEFETGREVTEVTRRKEGFLVADGSGAERHPDRVVVNADYAHAEQRLLPEHERQYDADYWNDRTYAPSAYLLYLGVEGDVPELAHHALVLPDDWDPHFEQIFDRPGWPDEPAYYLCVPSKTDDSVAPEGHSNLFVLVPLAPGLEDSDLQRERYRERILADVAEHTGVDLRDRIVVEEEFCVSDFVERYNATAGTALGLAHTLRQTSLLRPNNRSSAVDGLYFTGSFTTPGIGVPMCLISGEHTANALLRDAT
;
A
#
# COMPACT_ATOMS: atom_id res chain seq x y z
N MET A 1 40.68 -6.30 14.43
CA MET A 1 40.27 -5.18 13.55
C MET A 1 39.02 -4.59 14.15
N ARG A 2 39.00 -3.28 14.43
CA ARG A 2 37.77 -2.59 14.86
C ARG A 2 36.97 -2.34 13.57
N ALA A 3 35.82 -2.99 13.44
CA ALA A 3 34.89 -2.71 12.35
C ALA A 3 34.52 -1.22 12.44
N ALA A 4 34.76 -0.48 11.36
CA ALA A 4 34.21 0.86 11.22
C ALA A 4 32.68 0.74 11.28
N PRO A 5 31.97 1.70 11.90
CA PRO A 5 30.52 1.69 11.88
C PRO A 5 30.08 1.76 10.42
N VAL A 6 29.31 0.79 9.95
CA VAL A 6 28.67 0.82 8.63
C VAL A 6 27.61 1.91 8.71
N GLY A 7 27.98 3.14 8.37
CA GLY A 7 27.06 4.27 8.33
C GLY A 7 26.07 4.11 7.16
N LEU A 8 24.82 4.51 7.37
CA LEU A 8 23.84 4.62 6.28
C LEU A 8 24.41 5.52 5.18
N LYS A 9 24.48 5.01 3.94
CA LYS A 9 24.76 5.83 2.77
C LYS A 9 23.51 6.64 2.43
N LEU A 10 23.55 7.93 2.76
CA LEU A 10 22.46 8.88 2.47
C LEU A 10 22.48 9.42 1.04
N VAL A 11 23.58 9.22 0.30
CA VAL A 11 23.82 9.79 -1.03
C VAL A 11 24.21 8.68 -2.01
N GLY A 12 23.58 8.68 -3.20
CA GLY A 12 23.73 7.64 -4.23
C GLY A 12 22.42 6.88 -4.50
N SER A 13 22.36 6.16 -5.61
CA SER A 13 21.23 5.30 -5.97
C SER A 13 21.26 3.98 -5.21
N MET A 14 20.11 3.33 -5.06
CA MET A 14 20.00 2.00 -4.47
C MET A 14 20.81 0.96 -5.28
N GLN A 15 20.82 1.06 -6.62
CA GLN A 15 21.67 0.22 -7.49
C GLN A 15 23.15 0.34 -7.12
N SER A 16 23.65 1.57 -7.01
CA SER A 16 25.06 1.83 -6.69
C SER A 16 25.41 1.29 -5.31
N HIS A 17 24.48 1.35 -4.34
CA HIS A 17 24.73 0.84 -3.00
C HIS A 17 24.77 -0.69 -2.96
N ILE A 18 23.82 -1.37 -3.62
CA ILE A 18 23.68 -2.84 -3.55
C ILE A 18 24.76 -3.56 -4.35
N SER A 19 25.17 -3.01 -5.50
CA SER A 19 26.24 -3.59 -6.33
C SER A 19 27.61 -3.62 -5.64
N GLU A 20 27.81 -2.85 -4.56
CA GLU A 20 29.02 -2.94 -3.72
C GLU A 20 29.06 -4.19 -2.83
N TYR A 21 27.91 -4.83 -2.56
CA TYR A 21 27.79 -5.98 -1.65
C TYR A 21 27.50 -7.29 -2.37
N PHE A 22 26.83 -7.25 -3.52
CA PHE A 22 26.40 -8.44 -4.25
C PHE A 22 26.84 -8.37 -5.70
N GLU A 23 27.50 -9.42 -6.20
CA GLU A 23 27.85 -9.55 -7.63
C GLU A 23 26.76 -10.32 -8.42
N ASN A 24 25.99 -11.16 -7.74
CA ASN A 24 24.95 -11.98 -8.38
C ASN A 24 23.72 -11.11 -8.71
N PRO A 25 23.29 -11.04 -9.98
CA PRO A 25 22.15 -10.22 -10.39
C PRO A 25 20.85 -10.54 -9.63
N LYS A 26 20.55 -11.81 -9.37
CA LYS A 26 19.33 -12.23 -8.65
C LYS A 26 19.33 -11.74 -7.20
N LEU A 27 20.48 -11.76 -6.53
CA LEU A 27 20.59 -11.21 -5.17
C LEU A 27 20.43 -9.69 -5.17
N GLN A 28 20.93 -9.00 -6.21
CA GLN A 28 20.69 -7.56 -6.35
C GLN A 28 19.20 -7.27 -6.54
N GLN A 29 18.51 -8.01 -7.43
CA GLN A 29 17.07 -7.87 -7.67
C GLN A 29 16.24 -8.07 -6.39
N ILE A 30 16.50 -9.14 -5.62
CA ILE A 30 15.80 -9.41 -4.35
C ILE A 30 15.96 -8.23 -3.38
N MET A 31 17.17 -7.67 -3.26
CA MET A 31 17.44 -6.55 -2.36
C MET A 31 16.85 -5.22 -2.87
N GLN A 32 16.58 -5.10 -4.17
CA GLN A 32 16.06 -3.90 -4.81
C GLN A 32 14.54 -3.92 -4.99
N TYR A 33 13.89 -5.07 -4.82
CA TYR A 33 12.46 -5.20 -5.06
C TYR A 33 11.62 -4.28 -4.16
N THR A 34 12.06 -4.01 -2.93
CA THR A 34 11.38 -3.09 -2.01
C THR A 34 11.14 -1.68 -2.58
N LEU A 35 11.90 -1.28 -3.61
CA LEU A 35 11.75 -0.01 -4.30
C LEU A 35 10.45 0.10 -5.12
N VAL A 36 9.93 -1.04 -5.59
CA VAL A 36 8.64 -1.09 -6.29
C VAL A 36 7.53 -0.52 -5.39
N PHE A 37 7.57 -0.86 -4.09
CA PHE A 37 6.63 -0.33 -3.10
C PHE A 37 6.84 1.15 -2.72
N LEU A 38 7.99 1.72 -3.08
CA LEU A 38 8.29 3.14 -2.90
C LEU A 38 7.95 3.99 -4.14
N GLY A 39 7.46 3.34 -5.20
CA GLY A 39 7.13 3.98 -6.45
C GLY A 39 8.34 4.63 -7.13
N GLY A 40 9.49 3.96 -7.05
CA GLY A 40 10.73 4.37 -7.70
C GLY A 40 11.46 3.20 -8.36
N SER A 41 12.55 3.50 -9.06
CA SER A 41 13.46 2.53 -9.68
C SER A 41 14.79 2.45 -8.92
N PRO A 42 15.57 1.36 -9.08
CA PRO A 42 16.91 1.20 -8.49
C PRO A 42 17.86 2.37 -8.73
N GLU A 43 17.70 3.06 -9.87
CA GLU A 43 18.56 4.16 -10.28
C GLU A 43 18.16 5.52 -9.71
N ASN A 44 16.87 5.73 -9.44
CA ASN A 44 16.36 7.04 -9.02
C ASN A 44 15.99 7.12 -7.53
N THR A 45 15.91 5.97 -6.84
CA THR A 45 15.53 5.91 -5.43
C THR A 45 16.75 6.05 -4.52
N PRO A 46 16.70 6.93 -3.49
CA PRO A 46 17.81 7.09 -2.54
C PRO A 46 18.18 5.80 -1.80
N ALA A 47 19.47 5.52 -1.66
CA ALA A 47 19.98 4.34 -0.93
C ALA A 47 19.55 4.25 0.55
N LEU A 48 19.09 5.35 1.15
CA LEU A 48 18.49 5.41 2.50
C LEU A 48 17.36 4.38 2.67
N TYR A 49 16.62 4.09 1.60
CA TYR A 49 15.49 3.18 1.63
C TYR A 49 15.86 1.70 1.82
N ASN A 50 17.15 1.34 1.79
CA ASN A 50 17.61 0.01 2.22
C ASN A 50 17.25 -0.31 3.70
N ILE A 51 16.87 0.70 4.48
CA ILE A 51 16.29 0.47 5.82
C ILE A 51 15.00 -0.36 5.78
N MET A 52 14.27 -0.39 4.66
CA MET A 52 13.09 -1.24 4.53
C MET A 52 13.44 -2.73 4.62
N SER A 53 14.57 -3.14 4.04
CA SER A 53 15.10 -4.50 4.19
C SER A 53 15.31 -4.86 5.67
N HIS A 54 15.69 -3.89 6.52
CA HIS A 54 15.81 -4.14 7.96
C HIS A 54 14.43 -4.35 8.62
N VAL A 55 13.40 -3.64 8.18
CA VAL A 55 12.04 -3.87 8.66
C VAL A 55 11.60 -5.30 8.33
N ASP A 56 11.75 -5.72 7.08
CA ASP A 56 11.29 -7.03 6.63
C ASP A 56 12.10 -8.18 7.24
N PHE A 57 13.43 -8.10 7.21
CA PHE A 57 14.29 -9.21 7.64
C PHE A 57 14.52 -9.26 9.15
N ASN A 58 14.54 -8.13 9.85
CA ASN A 58 14.90 -8.09 11.28
C ASN A 58 13.73 -7.78 12.21
N LEU A 59 12.80 -6.89 11.83
CA LEU A 59 11.63 -6.59 12.68
C LEU A 59 10.51 -7.61 12.48
N GLY A 60 10.45 -8.22 11.30
CA GLY A 60 9.55 -9.32 10.96
C GLY A 60 8.30 -8.85 10.22
N VAL A 61 7.71 -9.79 9.47
CA VAL A 61 6.46 -9.58 8.72
C VAL A 61 5.29 -10.12 9.54
N TYR A 62 4.27 -9.29 9.72
CA TYR A 62 3.14 -9.57 10.61
C TYR A 62 1.82 -9.47 9.87
N TYR A 63 0.96 -10.47 10.07
CA TYR A 63 -0.39 -10.52 9.52
C TYR A 63 -1.44 -10.34 10.63
N PRO A 64 -2.38 -9.38 10.52
CA PRO A 64 -3.43 -9.20 11.50
C PRO A 64 -4.43 -10.37 11.43
N VAL A 65 -4.76 -10.94 12.58
CA VAL A 65 -5.80 -11.98 12.70
C VAL A 65 -6.83 -11.54 13.73
N ALA A 66 -8.07 -12.00 13.60
CA ALA A 66 -9.10 -11.70 14.58
C ALA A 66 -8.84 -12.46 15.90
N VAL A 67 -9.09 -11.82 17.04
CA VAL A 67 -9.32 -12.54 18.31
C VAL A 67 -10.81 -12.75 18.54
N GLY A 68 -11.18 -13.53 19.56
CA GLY A 68 -12.56 -14.00 19.77
C GLY A 68 -13.65 -12.94 19.99
N ASP A 69 -13.31 -11.65 20.02
CA ASP A 69 -14.27 -10.52 20.02
C ASP A 69 -14.55 -9.96 18.60
N GLY A 70 -13.79 -10.42 17.61
CA GLY A 70 -13.99 -10.18 16.19
C GLY A 70 -13.63 -8.81 15.65
N VAL A 71 -13.19 -7.89 16.52
CA VAL A 71 -12.89 -6.48 16.14
C VAL A 71 -11.50 -6.07 16.61
N THR A 72 -10.97 -6.71 17.66
CA THR A 72 -9.62 -6.41 18.13
C THR A 72 -8.61 -7.17 17.25
N PRO A 73 -7.59 -6.50 16.68
CA PRO A 73 -6.47 -7.19 16.07
C PRO A 73 -5.79 -8.06 17.14
N GLY A 74 -5.75 -9.36 16.90
CA GLY A 74 -5.13 -10.33 17.77
C GLY A 74 -3.61 -10.25 17.80
N ALA A 75 -2.97 -11.34 18.23
CA ALA A 75 -1.54 -11.51 18.02
C ALA A 75 -1.27 -11.50 16.52
N ALA A 76 -0.47 -10.55 16.02
CA ALA A 76 -0.11 -10.59 14.61
C ALA A 76 0.73 -11.85 14.36
N LEU A 77 0.28 -12.70 13.44
CA LEU A 77 1.02 -13.91 13.09
C LEU A 77 2.27 -13.48 12.34
N ARG A 78 3.43 -13.94 12.79
CA ARG A 78 4.66 -13.78 12.02
C ARG A 78 4.50 -14.66 10.78
N ALA A 79 4.28 -14.04 9.62
CA ALA A 79 4.39 -14.76 8.37
C ALA A 79 5.80 -15.36 8.31
N GLY A 80 5.92 -16.65 7.99
CA GLY A 80 7.24 -17.26 7.82
C GLY A 80 8.05 -16.41 6.84
N ASN A 81 9.33 -16.17 7.10
CA ASN A 81 10.22 -15.41 6.21
C ASN A 81 10.56 -16.20 4.91
N ASP A 82 9.75 -17.19 4.56
CA ASP A 82 9.90 -18.01 3.36
C ASP A 82 9.33 -17.24 2.17
N ALA A 83 10.00 -16.15 1.78
CA ALA A 83 9.83 -15.59 0.46
C ALA A 83 10.34 -16.65 -0.54
N ALA A 84 9.43 -17.50 -1.01
CA ALA A 84 9.72 -18.44 -2.07
C ALA A 84 9.88 -17.64 -3.37
N ALA A 85 11.11 -17.34 -3.75
CA ALA A 85 11.41 -16.93 -5.12
C ALA A 85 11.35 -18.19 -5.99
N ALA A 86 10.26 -18.36 -6.74
CA ALA A 86 10.21 -19.40 -7.76
C ALA A 86 11.22 -19.04 -8.86
N THR A 87 12.17 -19.92 -9.12
CA THR A 87 13.18 -19.72 -10.18
C THR A 87 13.05 -20.79 -11.23
N ASP A 88 13.19 -20.39 -12.49
CA ASP A 88 13.35 -21.32 -13.59
C ASP A 88 14.68 -22.08 -13.44
N GLY A 89 14.57 -23.42 -13.41
CA GLY A 89 15.66 -24.33 -13.08
C GLY A 89 15.36 -25.18 -11.85
N GLY A 90 14.88 -26.40 -12.08
CA GLY A 90 14.57 -27.37 -11.04
C GLY A 90 15.70 -27.53 -10.01
N ALA A 91 15.48 -27.00 -8.82
CA ALA A 91 16.30 -27.25 -7.64
C ALA A 91 15.38 -27.23 -6.41
N THR A 92 15.44 -28.33 -5.67
CA THR A 92 14.74 -28.55 -4.40
C THR A 92 15.03 -27.43 -3.40
N ALA A 93 13.98 -26.87 -2.78
CA ALA A 93 14.08 -25.95 -1.66
C ALA A 93 14.97 -26.53 -0.56
N GLY A 94 16.11 -25.88 -0.30
CA GLY A 94 16.96 -26.17 0.84
C GLY A 94 16.54 -25.30 2.01
N GLU A 95 16.10 -25.93 3.10
CA GLU A 95 15.80 -25.26 4.37
C GLU A 95 17.03 -24.47 4.87
N ALA A 96 16.90 -23.15 4.97
CA ALA A 96 17.84 -22.30 5.69
C ALA A 96 17.27 -22.02 7.09
N SER A 97 17.47 -22.92 8.04
CA SER A 97 17.11 -22.69 9.44
C SER A 97 18.03 -21.65 10.07
N VAL A 98 17.51 -20.44 10.34
CA VAL A 98 18.16 -19.50 11.26
C VAL A 98 17.68 -19.84 12.66
N THR A 99 18.59 -20.36 13.49
CA THR A 99 18.30 -20.67 14.89
C THR A 99 18.30 -19.38 15.71
N ASP A 100 17.14 -19.02 16.24
CA ASP A 100 17.00 -17.86 17.12
C ASP A 100 17.35 -18.27 18.57
N ALA A 101 18.37 -17.62 19.12
CA ALA A 101 18.86 -17.87 20.47
C ALA A 101 18.51 -16.68 21.38
N ALA A 102 17.26 -16.59 21.81
CA ALA A 102 16.90 -15.82 23.01
C ALA A 102 15.50 -16.23 23.51
N GLY A 103 15.49 -17.13 24.51
CA GLY A 103 14.28 -17.46 25.25
C GLY A 103 13.86 -16.34 26.19
N GLY A 104 12.55 -16.09 26.26
CA GLY A 104 11.95 -15.17 27.22
C GLY A 104 10.44 -15.07 27.05
N SER A 105 9.70 -16.10 27.47
CA SER A 105 8.24 -16.07 27.55
C SER A 105 7.79 -15.16 28.70
N ALA A 106 6.91 -14.22 28.41
CA ALA A 106 6.12 -13.50 29.41
C ALA A 106 4.68 -13.38 28.91
N THR A 107 3.84 -14.35 29.32
CA THR A 107 2.40 -14.26 29.23
C THR A 107 1.88 -13.19 30.20
N ARG A 108 1.00 -12.31 29.73
CA ARG A 108 0.18 -11.46 30.60
C ARG A 108 -1.28 -11.71 30.27
N ASP A 109 -1.98 -12.30 31.23
CA ASP A 109 -3.45 -12.34 31.27
C ASP A 109 -4.00 -10.93 31.36
N ALA A 110 -4.95 -10.60 30.48
CA ALA A 110 -5.83 -9.46 30.62
C ALA A 110 -7.27 -9.93 30.39
N THR A 111 -7.94 -10.32 31.48
CA THR A 111 -9.39 -10.41 31.55
C THR A 111 -9.94 -9.03 31.91
N THR A 112 -10.77 -8.45 31.06
CA THR A 112 -11.71 -7.39 31.46
C THR A 112 -13.03 -7.52 30.70
N ASP A 113 -14.12 -7.57 31.47
CA ASP A 113 -15.52 -7.57 31.04
C ASP A 113 -15.83 -6.39 30.12
N ALA A 114 -16.42 -6.67 28.95
CA ALA A 114 -17.06 -5.68 28.09
C ALA A 114 -18.58 -5.79 28.23
N THR A 115 -19.20 -4.79 28.87
CA THR A 115 -20.64 -4.58 28.79
C THR A 115 -20.99 -3.93 27.44
N SER A 116 -21.88 -4.60 26.72
CA SER A 116 -22.46 -4.22 25.42
C SER A 116 -22.95 -2.77 25.37
N HIS A 117 -22.79 -2.09 24.23
CA HIS A 117 -23.72 -1.15 23.58
C HIS A 117 -23.13 -0.76 22.19
N GLY A 118 -23.71 -1.25 21.08
CA GLY A 118 -23.40 -0.73 19.73
C GLY A 118 -23.43 -1.74 18.57
N ASP A 119 -24.57 -2.41 18.35
CA ASP A 119 -24.81 -3.34 17.24
C ASP A 119 -24.87 -2.63 15.87
N ALA A 120 -23.71 -2.49 15.21
CA ALA A 120 -23.61 -2.23 13.76
C ALA A 120 -22.35 -2.81 13.09
N LEU A 121 -21.31 -3.14 13.87
CA LEU A 121 -20.07 -3.78 13.40
C LEU A 121 -20.00 -5.28 13.71
N ALA A 122 -20.96 -5.83 14.46
CA ALA A 122 -20.89 -7.18 15.03
C ALA A 122 -21.34 -8.32 14.10
N ASP A 123 -21.77 -8.03 12.87
CA ASP A 123 -22.35 -9.05 11.95
C ASP A 123 -21.39 -9.53 10.84
N ALA A 124 -20.17 -9.00 10.76
CA ALA A 124 -19.10 -9.65 10.01
C ALA A 124 -18.49 -10.73 10.92
N ALA A 125 -18.71 -12.01 10.62
CA ALA A 125 -17.86 -13.05 11.19
C ALA A 125 -16.40 -12.61 10.94
N ALA A 126 -15.60 -12.54 11.99
CA ALA A 126 -14.35 -11.77 11.99
C ALA A 126 -13.30 -12.38 11.06
N GLU A 127 -13.34 -11.95 9.81
CA GLU A 127 -12.35 -12.27 8.79
C GLU A 127 -11.04 -11.53 9.12
N GLY A 128 -9.92 -12.23 8.96
CA GLY A 128 -8.58 -11.71 9.19
C GLY A 128 -8.13 -10.58 8.26
N GLY A 129 -6.89 -10.16 8.44
CA GLY A 129 -6.18 -9.28 7.51
C GLY A 129 -6.29 -7.78 7.82
N ILE A 130 -5.92 -6.97 6.82
CA ILE A 130 -5.74 -5.52 7.03
C ILE A 130 -7.06 -4.79 7.32
N GLY A 131 -8.21 -5.37 6.96
CA GLY A 131 -9.54 -4.85 7.29
C GLY A 131 -9.74 -4.66 8.80
N LEU A 132 -9.28 -5.62 9.61
CA LEU A 132 -9.36 -5.55 11.07
C LEU A 132 -8.66 -4.33 11.66
N VAL A 133 -7.53 -3.91 11.07
CA VAL A 133 -6.81 -2.71 11.53
C VAL A 133 -7.65 -1.46 11.28
N VAL A 134 -8.35 -1.40 10.15
CA VAL A 134 -9.26 -0.29 9.82
C VAL A 134 -10.47 -0.31 10.76
N ASP A 135 -11.09 -1.46 10.95
CA ASP A 135 -12.27 -1.60 11.82
C ASP A 135 -11.96 -1.21 13.27
N ALA A 136 -10.79 -1.61 13.78
CA ALA A 136 -10.33 -1.21 15.10
C ALA A 136 -10.13 0.32 15.23
N ILE A 137 -9.59 0.97 14.19
CA ILE A 137 -9.44 2.43 14.17
C ILE A 137 -10.82 3.11 14.15
N VAL A 138 -11.75 2.59 13.35
CA VAL A 138 -13.13 3.12 13.27
C VAL A 138 -13.84 2.98 14.61
N ALA A 139 -13.79 1.80 15.23
CA ALA A 139 -14.38 1.54 16.54
C ALA A 139 -13.83 2.50 17.61
N MET A 140 -12.50 2.63 17.69
CA MET A 140 -11.85 3.58 18.61
C MET A 140 -12.28 5.04 18.32
N ALA A 141 -12.37 5.43 17.05
CA ALA A 141 -12.81 6.78 16.69
C ALA A 141 -14.26 7.05 17.13
N GLN A 142 -15.16 6.08 16.96
CA GLN A 142 -16.55 6.16 17.41
C GLN A 142 -16.65 6.27 18.93
N GLU A 143 -15.85 5.51 19.69
CA GLU A 143 -15.77 5.63 21.16
C GLU A 143 -15.33 7.03 21.60
N LEU A 144 -14.49 7.69 20.81
CA LEU A 144 -14.05 9.07 21.03
C LEU A 144 -15.05 10.13 20.52
N GLY A 145 -16.19 9.71 19.95
CA GLY A 145 -17.26 10.59 19.48
C GLY A 145 -17.12 11.07 18.04
N VAL A 146 -16.32 10.40 17.20
CA VAL A 146 -16.24 10.69 15.76
C VAL A 146 -17.48 10.16 15.04
N GLU A 147 -18.10 11.01 14.23
CA GLU A 147 -19.20 10.64 13.33
C GLU A 147 -18.65 10.32 11.94
N PHE A 148 -19.15 9.23 11.34
CA PHE A 148 -18.80 8.82 9.98
C PHE A 148 -20.02 8.94 9.06
N GLU A 149 -19.89 9.73 8.00
CA GLU A 149 -20.91 9.85 6.96
C GLU A 149 -20.43 9.18 5.66
N THR A 150 -20.98 8.02 5.32
CA THR A 150 -20.65 7.28 4.08
C THR A 150 -21.66 7.56 2.97
N GLY A 151 -21.31 7.27 1.71
CA GLY A 151 -22.16 7.57 0.54
C GLY A 151 -22.33 9.07 0.27
N ARG A 152 -21.36 9.88 0.73
CA ARG A 152 -21.36 11.34 0.70
C ARG A 152 -20.10 11.86 0.01
N GLU A 153 -20.06 11.80 -1.31
CA GLU A 153 -18.93 12.33 -2.07
C GLU A 153 -18.90 13.86 -1.96
N VAL A 154 -17.80 14.41 -1.41
CA VAL A 154 -17.57 15.85 -1.31
C VAL A 154 -17.23 16.40 -2.68
N THR A 155 -17.92 17.46 -3.09
CA THR A 155 -17.75 18.12 -4.39
C THR A 155 -17.27 19.57 -4.29
N GLU A 156 -17.36 20.19 -3.12
CA GLU A 156 -16.87 21.56 -2.89
C GLU A 156 -16.31 21.71 -1.47
N VAL A 157 -15.17 22.40 -1.36
CA VAL A 157 -14.64 22.92 -0.10
C VAL A 157 -14.27 24.40 -0.33
N THR A 158 -14.94 25.31 0.36
CA THR A 158 -14.73 26.76 0.16
C THR A 158 -14.64 27.49 1.50
N ARG A 159 -13.68 28.41 1.65
CA ARG A 159 -13.59 29.26 2.84
C ARG A 159 -14.64 30.38 2.80
N ARG A 160 -15.37 30.53 3.91
CA ARG A 160 -16.35 31.61 4.14
C ARG A 160 -15.91 32.46 5.33
N LYS A 161 -16.65 33.56 5.57
CA LYS A 161 -16.34 34.50 6.67
C LYS A 161 -16.35 33.86 8.05
N GLU A 162 -17.24 32.89 8.26
CA GLU A 162 -17.50 32.27 9.57
C GLU A 162 -16.94 30.85 9.69
N GLY A 163 -16.18 30.35 8.70
CA GLY A 163 -15.67 28.98 8.69
C GLY A 163 -15.56 28.44 7.28
N PHE A 164 -15.72 27.13 7.11
CA PHE A 164 -15.79 26.48 5.80
C PHE A 164 -17.22 26.21 5.38
N LEU A 165 -17.41 26.02 4.07
CA LEU A 165 -18.55 25.33 3.49
C LEU A 165 -18.00 24.07 2.81
N VAL A 166 -18.53 22.92 3.18
CA VAL A 166 -18.26 21.63 2.52
C VAL A 166 -19.58 21.11 1.97
N ALA A 167 -19.65 20.91 0.65
CA ALA A 167 -20.86 20.42 -0.01
C ALA A 167 -20.62 19.03 -0.63
N ASP A 168 -21.68 18.21 -0.61
CA ASP A 168 -21.69 16.91 -1.29
C ASP A 168 -22.44 16.96 -2.63
N GLY A 169 -22.34 15.88 -3.41
CA GLY A 169 -23.01 15.75 -4.71
C GLY A 169 -24.55 15.79 -4.66
N SER A 170 -25.17 15.69 -3.48
CA SER A 170 -26.62 15.84 -3.29
C SER A 170 -27.03 17.30 -3.02
N GLY A 171 -26.07 18.19 -2.81
CA GLY A 171 -26.27 19.59 -2.41
C GLY A 171 -26.44 19.77 -0.89
N ALA A 172 -26.15 18.75 -0.08
CA ALA A 172 -26.13 18.92 1.37
C ALA A 172 -24.84 19.61 1.80
N GLU A 173 -24.94 20.52 2.78
CA GLU A 173 -23.82 21.35 3.23
C GLU A 173 -23.43 21.03 4.68
N ARG A 174 -22.15 21.23 5.00
CA ARG A 174 -21.57 21.25 6.35
C ARG A 174 -20.74 22.51 6.53
N HIS A 175 -20.69 23.03 7.75
CA HIS A 175 -19.97 24.26 8.08
C HIS A 175 -18.95 24.05 9.20
N PRO A 176 -17.84 23.33 8.95
CA PRO A 176 -16.83 23.12 9.97
C PRO A 176 -15.92 24.34 10.14
N ASP A 177 -15.30 24.48 11.31
CA ASP A 177 -14.30 25.53 11.58
C ASP A 177 -12.98 25.27 10.84
N ARG A 178 -12.66 23.98 10.62
CA ARG A 178 -11.42 23.49 9.99
C ARG A 178 -11.74 22.29 9.12
N VAL A 179 -10.92 22.07 8.08
CA VAL A 179 -11.07 20.95 7.15
C VAL A 179 -9.74 20.21 7.03
N VAL A 180 -9.79 18.88 7.15
CA VAL A 180 -8.67 17.99 6.83
C VAL A 180 -9.06 17.15 5.62
N VAL A 181 -8.25 17.22 4.56
CA VAL A 181 -8.49 16.48 3.31
C VAL A 181 -7.53 15.29 3.22
N ASN A 182 -8.09 14.09 3.09
CA ASN A 182 -7.34 12.85 2.83
C ASN A 182 -7.56 12.31 1.41
N ALA A 183 -8.30 13.04 0.56
CA ALA A 183 -8.41 12.73 -0.86
C ALA A 183 -7.09 13.01 -1.59
N ASP A 184 -6.97 12.54 -2.83
CA ASP A 184 -5.87 12.91 -3.72
C ASP A 184 -5.70 14.45 -3.73
N TYR A 185 -4.48 14.92 -3.44
CA TYR A 185 -4.23 16.33 -3.21
C TYR A 185 -4.43 17.16 -4.49
N ALA A 186 -4.01 16.64 -5.64
CA ALA A 186 -4.23 17.31 -6.91
C ALA A 186 -5.73 17.36 -7.24
N HIS A 187 -6.48 16.28 -7.01
CA HIS A 187 -7.94 16.31 -7.13
C HIS A 187 -8.57 17.36 -6.21
N ALA A 188 -8.19 17.38 -4.93
CA ALA A 188 -8.73 18.33 -3.96
C ALA A 188 -8.52 19.77 -4.41
N GLU A 189 -7.30 20.14 -4.79
CA GLU A 189 -7.04 21.50 -5.24
C GLU A 189 -7.71 21.82 -6.57
N GLN A 190 -7.63 20.91 -7.55
CA GLN A 190 -8.10 21.22 -8.90
C GLN A 190 -9.62 21.10 -9.07
N ARG A 191 -10.30 20.33 -8.22
CA ARG A 191 -11.74 20.02 -8.34
C ARG A 191 -12.58 20.50 -7.18
N LEU A 192 -12.09 20.40 -5.94
CA LEU A 192 -12.88 20.74 -4.76
C LEU A 192 -12.71 22.21 -4.33
N LEU A 193 -11.53 22.80 -4.58
CA LEU A 193 -11.22 24.18 -4.19
C LEU A 193 -11.43 25.18 -5.36
N PRO A 194 -11.95 26.38 -5.08
CA PRO A 194 -11.96 27.46 -6.06
C PRO A 194 -10.54 27.96 -6.35
N GLU A 195 -10.29 28.44 -7.56
CA GLU A 195 -8.94 28.79 -8.06
C GLU A 195 -8.14 29.71 -7.13
N HIS A 196 -8.79 30.70 -6.52
CA HIS A 196 -8.15 31.66 -5.62
C HIS A 196 -7.83 31.13 -4.21
N GLU A 197 -8.28 29.91 -3.88
CA GLU A 197 -8.01 29.23 -2.60
C GLU A 197 -7.03 28.06 -2.76
N ARG A 198 -6.54 27.80 -3.98
CA ARG A 198 -5.54 26.76 -4.25
C ARG A 198 -4.16 27.23 -3.83
N GLN A 199 -3.39 26.33 -3.24
CA GLN A 199 -1.97 26.52 -2.99
C GLN A 199 -1.13 26.19 -4.22
N TYR A 200 -1.51 25.15 -4.98
CA TYR A 200 -0.85 24.76 -6.21
C TYR A 200 -1.82 24.76 -7.41
N ASP A 201 -1.30 25.18 -8.56
CA ASP A 201 -2.05 25.21 -9.82
C ASP A 201 -1.90 23.91 -10.62
N ALA A 202 -2.58 23.85 -11.77
CA ALA A 202 -2.52 22.69 -12.65
C ALA A 202 -1.09 22.41 -13.15
N ASP A 203 -0.30 23.44 -13.44
CA ASP A 203 1.07 23.30 -13.92
C ASP A 203 1.96 22.62 -12.86
N TYR A 204 1.84 23.03 -11.59
CA TYR A 204 2.53 22.36 -10.49
C TYR A 204 2.25 20.86 -10.45
N TRP A 205 0.98 20.46 -10.55
CA TRP A 205 0.53 19.07 -10.47
C TRP A 205 0.89 18.25 -11.71
N ASN A 206 0.90 18.87 -12.89
CA ASN A 206 1.33 18.25 -14.14
C ASN A 206 2.85 17.98 -14.16
N ASP A 207 3.64 18.83 -13.49
CA ASP A 207 5.08 18.67 -13.37
C ASP A 207 5.50 17.63 -12.31
N ARG A 208 4.55 17.07 -11.54
CA ARG A 208 4.87 16.06 -10.52
C ARG A 208 5.08 14.68 -11.14
N THR A 209 6.03 13.94 -10.57
CA THR A 209 6.15 12.49 -10.80
C THR A 209 5.21 11.74 -9.86
N TYR A 210 4.22 11.06 -10.42
CA TYR A 210 3.33 10.16 -9.69
C TYR A 210 3.96 8.78 -9.54
N ALA A 211 3.67 8.13 -8.43
CA ALA A 211 4.06 6.76 -8.19
C ALA A 211 3.26 5.80 -9.10
N PRO A 212 3.73 4.56 -9.31
CA PRO A 212 3.05 3.56 -10.12
C PRO A 212 1.57 3.39 -9.77
N SER A 213 0.81 3.05 -10.80
CA SER A 213 -0.48 2.40 -10.66
C SER A 213 -0.27 0.88 -10.50
N ALA A 214 -1.34 0.11 -10.56
CA ALA A 214 -1.28 -1.34 -10.55
C ALA A 214 -2.41 -1.97 -11.37
N TYR A 215 -2.16 -3.16 -11.90
CA TYR A 215 -3.20 -4.14 -12.23
C TYR A 215 -3.29 -5.14 -11.09
N LEU A 216 -4.49 -5.25 -10.51
CA LEU A 216 -4.81 -6.12 -9.38
C LEU A 216 -5.79 -7.18 -9.84
N LEU A 217 -5.55 -8.41 -9.40
CA LEU A 217 -6.44 -9.54 -9.65
C LEU A 217 -6.70 -10.25 -8.30
N TYR A 218 -7.96 -10.28 -7.90
CA TYR A 218 -8.42 -10.95 -6.69
C TYR A 218 -9.11 -12.25 -7.09
N LEU A 219 -8.66 -13.37 -6.54
CA LEU A 219 -9.15 -14.70 -6.90
C LEU A 219 -9.56 -15.46 -5.64
N GLY A 220 -10.76 -16.02 -5.65
CA GLY A 220 -11.12 -17.16 -4.82
C GLY A 220 -11.01 -18.43 -5.66
N VAL A 221 -10.24 -19.42 -5.22
CA VAL A 221 -10.01 -20.66 -5.98
C VAL A 221 -10.32 -21.90 -5.16
N GLU A 222 -10.82 -22.95 -5.80
CA GLU A 222 -10.94 -24.29 -5.23
C GLU A 222 -9.56 -24.93 -5.06
N GLY A 223 -9.32 -25.51 -3.88
CA GLY A 223 -8.07 -26.15 -3.52
C GLY A 223 -6.95 -25.17 -3.19
N ASP A 224 -5.75 -25.74 -2.98
CA ASP A 224 -4.55 -25.00 -2.61
C ASP A 224 -3.52 -24.96 -3.75
N VAL A 225 -2.55 -24.05 -3.64
CA VAL A 225 -1.35 -23.96 -4.48
C VAL A 225 -0.14 -24.20 -3.58
N PRO A 226 0.32 -25.45 -3.38
CA PRO A 226 1.34 -25.81 -2.39
C PRO A 226 2.66 -25.06 -2.52
N GLU A 227 3.04 -24.68 -3.74
CA GLU A 227 4.30 -24.04 -4.09
C GLU A 227 4.36 -22.56 -3.67
N LEU A 228 3.19 -21.94 -3.41
CA LEU A 228 3.12 -20.55 -2.99
C LEU A 228 3.17 -20.42 -1.46
N ALA A 229 3.98 -19.48 -0.99
CA ALA A 229 3.93 -18.97 0.38
C ALA A 229 2.83 -17.90 0.53
N HIS A 230 2.63 -17.40 1.76
CA HIS A 230 1.76 -16.24 2.00
C HIS A 230 2.14 -15.08 1.09
N HIS A 231 3.45 -14.79 0.97
CA HIS A 231 3.99 -13.76 0.11
C HIS A 231 4.95 -14.39 -0.89
N ALA A 232 4.65 -14.30 -2.18
CA ALA A 232 5.54 -14.74 -3.24
C ALA A 232 5.83 -13.61 -4.23
N LEU A 233 7.07 -13.56 -4.68
CA LEU A 233 7.57 -12.57 -5.63
C LEU A 233 8.04 -13.28 -6.88
N VAL A 234 7.49 -12.86 -8.01
CA VAL A 234 7.88 -13.37 -9.32
C VAL A 234 8.63 -12.26 -10.03
N LEU A 235 9.89 -12.55 -10.35
CA LEU A 235 10.82 -11.59 -10.94
C LEU A 235 11.29 -12.14 -12.29
N PRO A 236 11.22 -11.35 -13.37
CA PRO A 236 11.79 -11.75 -14.66
C PRO A 236 13.33 -11.78 -14.55
N ASP A 237 13.97 -12.59 -15.41
CA ASP A 237 15.43 -12.69 -15.44
C ASP A 237 16.10 -11.33 -15.73
N ASP A 238 15.54 -10.56 -16.67
CA ASP A 238 15.88 -9.16 -16.90
C ASP A 238 14.68 -8.27 -16.57
N TRP A 239 14.80 -7.50 -15.49
CA TRP A 239 13.74 -6.63 -15.00
C TRP A 239 13.93 -5.15 -15.35
N ASP A 240 15.02 -4.81 -16.04
CA ASP A 240 15.27 -3.42 -16.45
C ASP A 240 14.19 -2.93 -17.43
N PRO A 241 13.73 -3.74 -18.43
CA PRO A 241 12.61 -3.36 -19.30
C PRO A 241 11.33 -3.07 -18.52
N HIS A 242 11.06 -3.81 -17.44
CA HIS A 242 9.89 -3.59 -16.58
C HIS A 242 9.92 -2.20 -15.92
N PHE A 243 11.05 -1.81 -15.33
CA PHE A 243 11.21 -0.47 -14.75
C PHE A 243 11.13 0.63 -15.80
N GLU A 244 11.74 0.42 -16.97
CA GLU A 244 11.67 1.38 -18.07
C GLU A 244 10.23 1.61 -18.50
N GLN A 245 9.42 0.54 -18.60
CA GLN A 245 8.01 0.61 -18.99
C GLN A 245 7.11 1.25 -17.92
N ILE A 246 7.54 1.28 -16.65
CA ILE A 246 6.81 1.94 -15.57
C ILE A 246 7.17 3.42 -15.47
N PHE A 247 8.46 3.77 -15.62
CA PHE A 247 8.97 5.09 -15.23
C PHE A 247 9.42 5.98 -16.40
N ASP A 248 9.89 5.41 -17.51
CA ASP A 248 10.54 6.17 -18.60
C ASP A 248 9.75 6.13 -19.91
N ARG A 249 9.26 4.96 -20.29
CA ARG A 249 8.46 4.69 -21.50
C ARG A 249 7.16 3.98 -21.13
N PRO A 250 6.17 4.72 -20.58
CA PRO A 250 4.92 4.16 -20.08
C PRO A 250 4.29 3.14 -21.01
N GLY A 251 4.13 1.91 -20.51
CA GLY A 251 3.52 0.81 -21.23
C GLY A 251 3.24 -0.36 -20.32
N TRP A 252 2.47 -1.32 -20.83
CA TRP A 252 2.22 -2.59 -20.15
C TRP A 252 3.45 -3.49 -20.31
N PRO A 253 4.09 -3.95 -19.21
CA PRO A 253 5.29 -4.75 -19.33
C PRO A 253 5.10 -6.05 -20.13
N ASP A 254 6.12 -6.48 -20.88
CA ASP A 254 6.02 -7.76 -21.61
C ASP A 254 6.34 -8.96 -20.71
N GLU A 255 7.25 -8.78 -19.77
CA GLU A 255 7.61 -9.75 -18.72
C GLU A 255 7.51 -9.03 -17.37
N PRO A 256 6.29 -8.94 -16.79
CA PRO A 256 6.09 -8.18 -15.56
C PRO A 256 6.76 -8.87 -14.37
N ALA A 257 7.44 -8.09 -13.52
CA ALA A 257 7.57 -8.48 -12.12
C ALA A 257 6.21 -8.32 -11.43
N TYR A 258 5.81 -9.30 -10.64
CA TYR A 258 4.53 -9.26 -9.95
C TYR A 258 4.57 -9.95 -8.58
N TYR A 259 3.62 -9.59 -7.75
CA TYR A 259 3.48 -10.07 -6.39
C TYR A 259 2.22 -10.91 -6.24
N LEU A 260 2.35 -12.03 -5.54
CA LEU A 260 1.25 -12.89 -5.13
C LEU A 260 1.14 -12.89 -3.62
N CYS A 261 -0.04 -12.58 -3.11
CA CYS A 261 -0.42 -12.78 -1.72
C CYS A 261 -1.40 -13.94 -1.64
N VAL A 262 -1.16 -14.92 -0.77
CA VAL A 262 -2.06 -16.04 -0.48
C VAL A 262 -2.36 -16.09 1.02
N PRO A 263 -3.20 -15.16 1.55
CA PRO A 263 -3.43 -15.05 2.99
C PRO A 263 -3.95 -16.33 3.65
N SER A 264 -4.69 -17.17 2.91
CA SER A 264 -5.16 -18.49 3.36
C SER A 264 -4.05 -19.46 3.76
N LYS A 265 -2.78 -19.17 3.43
CA LYS A 265 -1.61 -19.91 3.94
C LYS A 265 -1.32 -19.65 5.42
N THR A 266 -1.92 -18.61 5.99
CA THR A 266 -1.67 -18.16 7.36
C THR A 266 -2.94 -18.02 8.17
N ASP A 267 -4.05 -17.67 7.52
CA ASP A 267 -5.33 -17.46 8.17
C ASP A 267 -6.44 -18.22 7.43
N ASP A 268 -6.95 -19.29 8.03
CA ASP A 268 -8.02 -20.11 7.46
C ASP A 268 -9.38 -19.37 7.43
N SER A 269 -9.52 -18.21 8.09
CA SER A 269 -10.78 -17.44 8.12
C SER A 269 -11.05 -16.68 6.82
N VAL A 270 -10.02 -16.44 6.00
CA VAL A 270 -10.10 -15.57 4.82
C VAL A 270 -10.47 -16.31 3.53
N ALA A 271 -10.72 -17.63 3.61
CA ALA A 271 -11.24 -18.45 2.52
C ALA A 271 -12.12 -19.58 3.09
N PRO A 272 -13.17 -20.02 2.37
CA PRO A 272 -13.93 -21.20 2.77
C PRO A 272 -13.06 -22.47 2.87
N GLU A 273 -13.51 -23.46 3.64
CA GLU A 273 -12.81 -24.75 3.74
C GLU A 273 -12.58 -25.35 2.34
N GLY A 274 -11.35 -25.81 2.09
CA GLY A 274 -10.96 -26.37 0.80
C GLY A 274 -10.76 -25.35 -0.32
N HIS A 275 -10.71 -24.04 -0.01
CA HIS A 275 -10.44 -22.97 -0.96
C HIS A 275 -9.23 -22.14 -0.52
N SER A 276 -8.65 -21.40 -1.47
CA SER A 276 -7.62 -20.40 -1.21
C SER A 276 -8.04 -19.04 -1.76
N ASN A 277 -7.58 -17.97 -1.09
CA ASN A 277 -7.71 -16.61 -1.59
C ASN A 277 -6.36 -16.11 -2.11
N LEU A 278 -6.34 -15.57 -3.33
CA LEU A 278 -5.13 -15.07 -3.96
C LEU A 278 -5.35 -13.62 -4.35
N PHE A 279 -4.31 -12.82 -4.18
CA PHE A 279 -4.24 -11.44 -4.64
C PHE A 279 -2.96 -11.28 -5.47
N VAL A 280 -3.12 -10.85 -6.71
CA VAL A 280 -2.02 -10.51 -7.60
C VAL A 280 -1.89 -8.99 -7.67
N LEU A 281 -0.66 -8.50 -7.63
CA LEU A 281 -0.32 -7.10 -7.93
C LEU A 281 0.76 -7.05 -9.00
N VAL A 282 0.44 -6.40 -10.11
CA VAL A 282 1.40 -6.00 -11.14
C VAL A 282 1.55 -4.47 -11.10
N PRO A 283 2.75 -3.92 -10.84
CA PRO A 283 2.99 -2.49 -10.94
C PRO A 283 2.88 -2.01 -12.40
N LEU A 284 2.18 -0.90 -12.62
CA LEU A 284 2.00 -0.27 -13.94
C LEU A 284 2.35 1.21 -13.90
N ALA A 285 2.71 1.79 -15.05
CA ALA A 285 2.80 3.25 -15.15
C ALA A 285 1.43 3.89 -14.87
N PRO A 286 1.37 5.03 -14.15
CA PRO A 286 0.12 5.78 -14.03
C PRO A 286 -0.27 6.38 -15.40
N GLY A 287 -1.57 6.57 -15.62
CA GLY A 287 -2.14 7.19 -16.81
C GLY A 287 -2.21 6.29 -18.04
N LEU A 288 -1.93 4.98 -17.90
CA LEU A 288 -2.15 4.02 -18.96
C LEU A 288 -3.65 3.77 -19.19
N GLU A 289 -4.01 3.57 -20.46
CA GLU A 289 -5.29 2.98 -20.83
C GLU A 289 -5.27 1.48 -20.52
N ASP A 290 -6.39 0.98 -20.01
CA ASP A 290 -6.57 -0.36 -19.48
C ASP A 290 -7.89 -1.01 -19.93
N SER A 291 -8.09 -1.06 -21.25
CA SER A 291 -9.26 -1.71 -21.86
C SER A 291 -9.41 -3.18 -21.44
N ASP A 292 -10.64 -3.70 -21.51
CA ASP A 292 -10.95 -5.11 -21.22
C ASP A 292 -10.00 -6.09 -21.93
N LEU A 293 -9.62 -5.79 -23.18
CA LEU A 293 -8.68 -6.62 -23.94
C LEU A 293 -7.26 -6.63 -23.34
N GLN A 294 -6.79 -5.49 -22.83
CA GLN A 294 -5.48 -5.40 -22.19
C GLN A 294 -5.48 -6.15 -20.86
N ARG A 295 -6.54 -5.95 -20.05
CA ARG A 295 -6.72 -6.65 -18.78
C ARG A 295 -6.77 -8.16 -18.97
N GLU A 296 -7.62 -8.65 -19.87
CA GLU A 296 -7.75 -10.08 -20.18
C GLU A 296 -6.43 -10.69 -20.67
N ARG A 297 -5.69 -9.99 -21.53
CA ARG A 297 -4.37 -10.45 -21.99
C ARG A 297 -3.40 -10.60 -20.81
N TYR A 298 -3.44 -9.67 -19.86
CA TYR A 298 -2.56 -9.67 -18.70
C TYR A 298 -2.97 -10.75 -17.69
N ARG A 299 -4.26 -10.87 -17.41
CA ARG A 299 -4.87 -11.96 -16.64
C ARG A 299 -4.37 -13.32 -17.12
N GLU A 300 -4.53 -13.61 -18.41
CA GLU A 300 -4.13 -14.89 -18.99
C GLU A 300 -2.62 -15.13 -18.93
N ARG A 301 -1.81 -14.07 -19.08
CA ARG A 301 -0.35 -14.16 -18.91
C ARG A 301 0.02 -14.54 -17.48
N ILE A 302 -0.56 -13.89 -16.47
CA ILE A 302 -0.29 -14.21 -15.07
C ILE A 302 -0.73 -15.65 -14.74
N LEU A 303 -1.94 -16.06 -15.15
CA LEU A 303 -2.42 -17.41 -14.88
C LEU A 303 -1.61 -18.48 -15.61
N ALA A 304 -1.07 -18.19 -16.80
CA ALA A 304 -0.16 -19.09 -17.50
C ALA A 304 1.18 -19.21 -16.75
N ASP A 305 1.74 -18.09 -16.31
CA ASP A 305 3.01 -18.06 -15.58
C ASP A 305 2.94 -18.80 -14.24
N VAL A 306 1.85 -18.59 -13.48
CA VAL A 306 1.57 -19.36 -12.25
C VAL A 306 1.49 -20.85 -12.54
N ALA A 307 0.75 -21.27 -13.58
CA ALA A 307 0.62 -22.67 -13.93
C ALA A 307 1.95 -23.31 -14.34
N GLU A 308 2.78 -22.58 -15.08
CA GLU A 308 4.11 -23.02 -15.51
C GLU A 308 5.05 -23.27 -14.32
N HIS A 309 5.09 -22.33 -13.36
CA HIS A 309 6.06 -22.38 -12.26
C HIS A 309 5.58 -23.18 -11.04
N THR A 310 4.28 -23.35 -10.85
CA THR A 310 3.71 -24.12 -9.73
C THR A 310 3.22 -25.50 -10.16
N GLY A 311 2.99 -25.73 -11.45
CA GLY A 311 2.31 -26.93 -11.95
C GLY A 311 0.81 -26.94 -11.67
N VAL A 312 0.25 -25.85 -11.14
CA VAL A 312 -1.16 -25.71 -10.77
C VAL A 312 -1.86 -24.71 -11.69
N ASP A 313 -2.71 -25.21 -12.59
CA ASP A 313 -3.59 -24.34 -13.38
C ASP A 313 -4.82 -23.93 -12.55
N LEU A 314 -5.01 -22.61 -12.42
CA LEU A 314 -6.08 -22.01 -11.63
C LEU A 314 -7.36 -21.80 -12.44
N ARG A 315 -7.32 -21.78 -13.77
CA ARG A 315 -8.46 -21.34 -14.61
C ARG A 315 -9.77 -22.06 -14.30
N ASP A 316 -9.70 -23.39 -14.18
CA ASP A 316 -10.86 -24.23 -13.90
C ASP A 316 -11.24 -24.28 -12.40
N ARG A 317 -10.48 -23.58 -11.54
CA ARG A 317 -10.67 -23.55 -10.08
C ARG A 317 -11.22 -22.22 -9.57
N ILE A 318 -11.26 -21.19 -10.41
CA ILE A 318 -11.72 -19.86 -10.02
C ILE A 318 -13.22 -19.89 -9.73
N VAL A 319 -13.60 -19.57 -8.49
CA VAL A 319 -15.00 -19.46 -8.06
C VAL A 319 -15.46 -18.01 -7.95
N VAL A 320 -14.53 -17.10 -7.67
CA VAL A 320 -14.74 -15.65 -7.62
C VAL A 320 -13.51 -14.99 -8.22
N GLU A 321 -13.74 -13.95 -9.02
CA GLU A 321 -12.69 -13.15 -9.62
C GLU A 321 -13.13 -11.69 -9.68
N GLU A 322 -12.25 -10.79 -9.27
CA GLU A 322 -12.41 -9.34 -9.40
C GLU A 322 -11.09 -8.73 -9.88
N GLU A 323 -11.19 -7.70 -10.72
CA GLU A 323 -10.05 -6.94 -11.22
C GLU A 323 -10.10 -5.49 -10.75
N PHE A 324 -8.94 -4.87 -10.57
CA PHE A 324 -8.83 -3.45 -10.27
C PHE A 324 -7.58 -2.88 -10.92
N CYS A 325 -7.71 -1.83 -11.72
CA CYS A 325 -6.64 -1.32 -12.56
C CYS A 325 -6.63 0.22 -12.59
N VAL A 326 -5.86 0.79 -13.52
CA VAL A 326 -5.55 2.22 -13.60
C VAL A 326 -6.81 3.09 -13.63
N SER A 327 -7.80 2.77 -14.47
CA SER A 327 -9.05 3.53 -14.52
C SER A 327 -9.90 3.39 -13.27
N ASP A 328 -9.85 2.23 -12.60
CA ASP A 328 -10.58 2.01 -11.35
C ASP A 328 -10.01 2.87 -10.20
N PHE A 329 -8.69 3.10 -10.17
CA PHE A 329 -8.09 4.06 -9.22
C PHE A 329 -8.60 5.48 -9.45
N VAL A 330 -8.77 5.88 -10.72
CA VAL A 330 -9.34 7.18 -11.08
C VAL A 330 -10.80 7.27 -10.60
N GLU A 331 -11.61 6.28 -10.95
CA GLU A 331 -13.05 6.29 -10.66
C GLU A 331 -13.35 6.18 -9.17
N ARG A 332 -12.70 5.26 -8.45
CA ARG A 332 -13.01 4.97 -7.05
C ARG A 332 -12.38 5.94 -6.06
N TYR A 333 -11.15 6.40 -6.35
CA TYR A 333 -10.37 7.18 -5.38
C TYR A 333 -10.08 8.61 -5.85
N ASN A 334 -10.60 9.01 -7.01
CA ASN A 334 -10.26 10.28 -7.64
C ASN A 334 -8.73 10.43 -7.82
N ALA A 335 -8.01 9.31 -7.99
CA ALA A 335 -6.55 9.29 -8.02
C ALA A 335 -6.04 9.91 -9.32
N THR A 336 -5.19 10.92 -9.20
CA THR A 336 -4.62 11.61 -10.35
C THR A 336 -3.76 10.66 -11.18
N ALA A 337 -4.06 10.56 -12.47
CA ALA A 337 -3.49 9.58 -13.39
C ALA A 337 -3.63 8.12 -12.91
N GLY A 338 -4.60 7.81 -12.05
CA GLY A 338 -4.82 6.44 -11.58
C GLY A 338 -3.69 5.87 -10.74
N THR A 339 -2.86 6.70 -10.10
CA THR A 339 -1.79 6.21 -9.22
C THR A 339 -2.34 5.38 -8.06
N ALA A 340 -1.69 4.27 -7.74
CA ALA A 340 -2.07 3.42 -6.61
C ALA A 340 -1.45 3.90 -5.29
N LEU A 341 -0.39 4.72 -5.36
CA LEU A 341 0.44 5.07 -4.20
C LEU A 341 0.57 6.58 -3.95
N GLY A 342 0.20 7.44 -4.91
CA GLY A 342 0.27 8.89 -4.78
C GLY A 342 1.51 9.48 -5.46
N LEU A 343 2.26 10.36 -4.77
CA LEU A 343 3.49 10.95 -5.33
C LEU A 343 4.72 10.04 -5.13
N ALA A 344 5.52 9.86 -6.18
CA ALA A 344 6.75 9.08 -6.15
C ALA A 344 7.81 9.70 -5.21
N HIS A 345 8.65 8.83 -4.63
CA HIS A 345 9.80 9.22 -3.79
C HIS A 345 11.05 9.50 -4.62
N THR A 346 11.02 10.59 -5.39
CA THR A 346 12.19 11.05 -6.16
C THR A 346 13.05 12.01 -5.34
N LEU A 347 14.32 12.18 -5.74
CA LEU A 347 15.26 13.12 -5.11
C LEU A 347 14.72 14.56 -5.00
N ARG A 348 13.81 14.97 -5.91
CA ARG A 348 13.24 16.33 -5.96
C ARG A 348 11.84 16.44 -5.35
N GLN A 349 11.26 15.35 -4.86
CA GLN A 349 9.88 15.31 -4.31
C GLN A 349 9.76 14.58 -2.96
N THR A 350 10.90 14.34 -2.30
CA THR A 350 10.97 13.66 -1.00
C THR A 350 11.24 14.68 0.13
N SER A 351 10.86 14.34 1.36
CA SER A 351 11.11 15.14 2.56
C SER A 351 10.52 16.56 2.44
N LEU A 352 11.31 17.61 2.69
CA LEU A 352 10.90 19.02 2.67
C LEU A 352 10.38 19.52 1.31
N LEU A 353 10.61 18.79 0.22
CA LEU A 353 10.16 19.14 -1.12
C LEU A 353 8.78 18.55 -1.47
N ARG A 354 8.25 17.67 -0.60
CA ARG A 354 6.90 17.13 -0.73
C ARG A 354 5.86 18.15 -0.24
N PRO A 355 4.62 18.15 -0.77
CA PRO A 355 3.56 19.00 -0.25
C PRO A 355 3.40 18.88 1.28
N ASN A 356 3.23 20.03 1.93
CA ASN A 356 3.00 20.09 3.37
C ASN A 356 1.56 19.69 3.70
N ASN A 357 1.36 19.32 4.96
CA ASN A 357 0.07 18.99 5.53
C ASN A 357 -0.81 20.20 5.90
N ARG A 358 -0.27 21.42 5.81
CA ARG A 358 -1.01 22.67 6.06
C ARG A 358 -1.08 23.48 4.77
N SER A 359 -2.28 23.95 4.43
CA SER A 359 -2.44 24.89 3.32
C SER A 359 -1.79 26.24 3.67
N SER A 360 -0.96 26.77 2.78
CA SER A 360 -0.47 28.14 2.86
C SER A 360 -1.43 29.16 2.25
N ALA A 361 -2.43 28.69 1.48
CA ALA A 361 -3.41 29.53 0.80
C ALA A 361 -4.66 29.77 1.66
N VAL A 362 -5.09 28.78 2.44
CA VAL A 362 -6.31 28.85 3.25
C VAL A 362 -6.02 28.46 4.70
N ASP A 363 -6.24 29.41 5.61
CA ASP A 363 -6.12 29.13 7.05
C ASP A 363 -7.17 28.12 7.51
N GLY A 364 -6.77 27.17 8.35
CA GLY A 364 -7.62 26.07 8.82
C GLY A 364 -7.88 24.93 7.81
N LEU A 365 -7.25 24.95 6.64
CA LEU A 365 -7.27 23.84 5.67
C LEU A 365 -5.99 23.01 5.78
N TYR A 366 -6.15 21.69 5.90
CA TYR A 366 -5.06 20.73 6.05
C TYR A 366 -5.21 19.56 5.09
N PHE A 367 -4.10 18.89 4.83
CA PHE A 367 -4.01 17.70 4.01
C PHE A 367 -3.34 16.57 4.81
N THR A 368 -3.68 15.32 4.52
CA THR A 368 -3.06 14.15 5.15
C THR A 368 -2.98 13.00 4.15
N GLY A 369 -2.30 11.93 4.55
CA GLY A 369 -2.12 10.74 3.73
C GLY A 369 -0.94 10.84 2.77
N SER A 370 -0.97 10.00 1.74
CA SER A 370 0.20 9.64 0.94
C SER A 370 0.81 10.82 0.16
N PHE A 371 0.04 11.85 -0.19
CA PHE A 371 0.52 13.02 -0.93
C PHE A 371 1.34 14.01 -0.10
N THR A 372 1.27 13.89 1.23
CA THR A 372 1.94 14.81 2.17
C THR A 372 3.17 14.17 2.79
N THR A 373 4.00 14.97 3.47
CA THR A 373 5.09 14.45 4.31
C THR A 373 4.53 13.54 5.42
N PRO A 374 5.05 12.31 5.59
CA PRO A 374 6.34 11.83 5.12
C PRO A 374 6.33 11.01 3.82
N GLY A 375 5.16 10.57 3.33
CA GLY A 375 5.00 9.97 2.01
C GLY A 375 4.11 8.73 1.98
N ILE A 376 4.39 7.82 1.04
CA ILE A 376 3.55 6.68 0.70
C ILE A 376 3.76 5.46 1.63
N GLY A 377 2.73 4.61 1.74
CA GLY A 377 2.74 3.38 2.55
C GLY A 377 2.00 3.54 3.89
N VAL A 378 1.44 2.44 4.41
CA VAL A 378 0.57 2.46 5.61
C VAL A 378 1.21 3.16 6.81
N PRO A 379 2.46 2.84 7.22
CA PRO A 379 3.09 3.53 8.36
C PRO A 379 3.27 5.03 8.12
N MET A 380 3.61 5.41 6.89
CA MET A 380 3.86 6.80 6.52
C MET A 380 2.57 7.62 6.49
N CYS A 381 1.48 7.03 6.00
CA CYS A 381 0.15 7.64 6.06
C CYS A 381 -0.32 7.85 7.50
N LEU A 382 -0.07 6.90 8.42
CA LEU A 382 -0.38 7.07 9.84
C LEU A 382 0.42 8.22 10.48
N ILE A 383 1.71 8.31 10.18
CA ILE A 383 2.57 9.43 10.64
C ILE A 383 2.11 10.76 10.03
N SER A 384 1.68 10.78 8.76
CA SER A 384 1.07 11.97 8.16
C SER A 384 -0.18 12.40 8.93
N GLY A 385 -1.05 11.46 9.31
CA GLY A 385 -2.20 11.71 10.17
C GLY A 385 -1.81 12.36 11.50
N GLU A 386 -0.78 11.82 12.16
CA GLU A 386 -0.24 12.38 13.40
C GLU A 386 0.30 13.81 13.20
N HIS A 387 1.07 14.05 12.15
CA HIS A 387 1.58 15.39 11.82
C HIS A 387 0.45 16.39 11.60
N THR A 388 -0.60 15.98 10.89
CA THR A 388 -1.78 16.83 10.61
C THR A 388 -2.57 17.13 11.89
N ALA A 389 -2.81 16.12 12.73
CA ALA A 389 -3.45 16.32 14.04
C ALA A 389 -2.66 17.30 14.92
N ASN A 390 -1.34 17.14 15.00
CA ASN A 390 -0.46 18.06 15.74
C ASN A 390 -0.50 19.49 15.18
N ALA A 391 -0.53 19.63 13.85
CA ALA A 391 -0.64 20.94 13.20
C ALA A 391 -1.99 21.62 13.52
N LEU A 392 -3.08 20.86 13.53
CA LEU A 392 -4.42 21.34 13.86
C LEU A 392 -4.50 21.82 15.32
N LEU A 393 -3.98 21.01 16.26
CA LEU A 393 -3.97 21.35 17.69
C LEU A 393 -3.17 22.63 17.98
N ARG A 394 -2.01 22.80 17.32
CA ARG A 394 -1.17 24.00 17.50
C ARG A 394 -1.82 25.28 16.99
N ASP A 395 -2.65 25.18 15.96
CA ASP A 395 -3.35 26.35 15.41
C ASP A 395 -4.68 26.64 16.11
N ALA A 396 -5.19 25.68 16.90
CA ALA A 396 -6.40 25.85 17.70
C ALA A 396 -6.13 26.58 19.03
N THR A 397 -4.87 26.66 19.45
CA THR A 397 -4.37 27.39 20.63
C THR A 397 -3.69 28.69 20.23
#